data_AF-A0A158NHD9-F1
#
_entry.id   AF-A0A158NHD9-F1
#
_cell.length_a   1.000
_cell.length_b   1.000
_cell.length_c   1.000
_cell.angle_alpha   90.00
_cell.angle_beta   90.00
_cell.angle_gamma   90.00
#
_symmetry.space_group_name_H-M   'P 1'
#
loop_
_entity.id
_entity.type
_entity.pdbx_description
1 polymer ?
#
loop_
_entity_poly.entity_id
_entity_poly.type
_entity_poly.pdbx_seq_one_letter_code
_entity_poly.pdbx_strand_id
1 'polypeptide(L)'
;MSPKLIFLLGSLCLLVGTQVRAQDEEGADGIDANAEELCQDRPGDEYFRLSVEGDCRDVVRCDKASEIGVTRLATVRCPTGLAFDIERQTCDWKTNVKNCDQLESKQMSYFFP
;
A
#
# COMPACT_ATOMS: atom_id res chain seq x y z
N MET A 1 -0.40 50.05 -47.88
CA MET A 1 -1.32 50.94 -47.15
C MET A 1 -2.12 50.12 -46.15
N SER A 2 -2.09 50.52 -44.89
CA SER A 2 -3.12 50.23 -43.87
C SER A 2 -4.48 50.84 -44.27
N PRO A 3 -5.56 50.78 -43.47
CA PRO A 3 -6.09 49.77 -42.53
C PRO A 3 -7.61 49.51 -42.75
N LYS A 4 -8.20 48.64 -41.91
CA LYS A 4 -9.58 48.64 -41.34
C LYS A 4 -10.48 47.43 -41.66
N LEU A 5 -10.87 46.78 -40.56
CA LEU A 5 -12.15 46.11 -40.26
C LEU A 5 -12.61 44.95 -41.16
N ILE A 6 -12.42 43.71 -40.68
CA ILE A 6 -13.39 42.63 -40.88
C ILE A 6 -13.57 41.90 -39.54
N PHE A 7 -14.65 42.26 -38.86
CA PHE A 7 -15.30 41.44 -37.84
C PHE A 7 -15.91 40.20 -38.52
N LEU A 8 -16.06 39.12 -37.75
CA LEU A 8 -16.76 37.86 -38.08
C LEU A 8 -15.90 36.81 -38.80
N LEU A 9 -15.51 35.78 -38.05
CA LEU A 9 -15.80 34.35 -38.33
C LEU A 9 -15.01 33.48 -37.34
N GLY A 10 -15.67 32.49 -36.75
CA GLY A 10 -14.99 31.36 -36.12
C GLY A 10 -15.36 31.11 -34.65
N SER A 11 -16.61 30.72 -34.42
CA SER A 11 -17.00 29.98 -33.22
C SER A 11 -16.12 28.72 -33.12
N LEU A 12 -15.24 28.66 -32.12
CA LEU A 12 -14.46 27.48 -31.77
C LEU A 12 -14.93 27.00 -30.40
N CYS A 13 -15.85 26.03 -30.41
CA CYS A 13 -16.21 25.24 -29.25
C CYS A 13 -14.95 24.55 -28.69
N LEU A 14 -14.31 25.16 -27.70
CA LEU A 14 -13.38 24.47 -26.82
C LEU A 14 -14.19 23.75 -25.75
N LEU A 15 -14.56 22.50 -26.08
CA LEU A 15 -14.79 21.47 -25.08
C LEU A 15 -13.46 21.21 -24.38
N VAL A 16 -13.24 21.85 -23.23
CA VAL A 16 -12.26 21.36 -22.25
C VAL A 16 -13.00 21.29 -20.92
N GLY A 17 -13.09 20.07 -20.42
CA GLY A 17 -14.02 19.64 -19.38
C GLY A 17 -13.93 20.41 -18.08
N THR A 18 -15.03 20.34 -17.35
CA THR A 18 -15.15 20.50 -15.91
C THR A 18 -13.83 20.20 -15.19
N GLN A 19 -13.18 21.22 -14.63
CA GLN A 19 -12.19 20.98 -13.58
C GLN A 19 -12.93 20.52 -12.32
N VAL A 20 -13.21 19.23 -12.25
CA VAL A 20 -13.41 18.53 -10.97
C VAL A 20 -12.03 18.47 -10.33
N ARG A 21 -11.78 19.34 -9.35
CA ARG A 21 -10.70 19.11 -8.39
C ARG A 21 -11.27 18.25 -7.28
N ALA A 22 -11.17 16.93 -7.44
CA ALA A 22 -11.07 16.07 -6.28
C ALA A 22 -9.65 16.29 -5.73
N GLN A 23 -9.53 17.13 -4.71
CA GLN A 23 -8.33 17.17 -3.88
C GLN A 23 -8.48 16.02 -2.88
N ASP A 24 -8.00 14.84 -3.26
CA ASP A 24 -7.82 13.71 -2.36
C ASP A 24 -6.51 13.91 -1.59
N GLU A 25 -6.41 14.91 -0.71
CA GLU A 25 -5.23 15.08 0.15
C GLU A 25 -5.63 15.54 1.56
N GLU A 26 -6.31 14.67 2.30
CA GLU A 26 -6.31 14.70 3.76
C GLU A 26 -6.21 13.26 4.27
N GLY A 27 -4.99 12.83 4.63
CA GLY A 27 -4.77 11.58 5.34
C GLY A 27 -3.49 10.83 5.00
N ALA A 28 -2.34 11.51 4.92
CA ALA A 28 -1.05 10.84 4.77
C ALA A 28 0.00 11.51 5.70
N ASP A 29 -0.28 11.51 7.00
CA ASP A 29 0.71 11.89 8.01
C ASP A 29 0.45 11.01 9.23
N GLY A 30 1.26 9.95 9.41
CA GLY A 30 1.16 9.07 10.58
C GLY A 30 1.34 7.57 10.34
N ILE A 31 1.54 7.09 9.11
CA ILE A 31 1.83 5.66 8.83
C ILE A 31 3.27 5.46 8.34
N ASP A 32 3.91 6.48 7.79
CA ASP A 32 5.26 6.42 7.21
C ASP A 32 6.36 6.37 8.30
N ALA A 33 6.30 7.24 9.31
CA ALA A 33 7.32 7.28 10.36
C ALA A 33 7.47 5.95 11.12
N ASN A 34 6.39 5.17 11.23
CA ASN A 34 6.42 3.85 11.85
C ASN A 34 6.88 2.75 10.88
N ALA A 35 6.65 2.92 9.57
CA ALA A 35 7.08 1.96 8.57
C ALA A 35 8.61 1.90 8.44
N GLU A 36 9.30 3.04 8.44
CA GLU A 36 10.77 3.09 8.44
C GLU A 36 11.39 2.32 9.62
N GLU A 37 10.89 2.53 10.84
CA GLU A 37 11.37 1.85 12.04
C GLU A 37 11.01 0.36 12.02
N LEU A 38 9.77 0.01 11.72
CA LEU A 38 9.31 -1.39 11.66
C LEU A 38 10.07 -2.19 10.62
N CYS A 39 10.41 -1.58 9.49
CA CYS A 39 11.07 -2.23 8.36
C CYS A 39 12.59 -2.12 8.39
N GLN A 40 13.16 -1.47 9.41
CA GLN A 40 14.59 -1.45 9.62
C GLN A 40 15.10 -2.89 9.69
N ASP A 41 16.05 -3.22 8.81
CA ASP A 41 16.71 -4.53 8.72
C ASP A 41 15.77 -5.74 8.46
N ARG A 42 14.48 -5.50 8.20
CA ARG A 42 13.55 -6.53 7.74
C ARG A 42 13.70 -6.78 6.23
N PRO A 43 13.62 -8.04 5.78
CA PRO A 43 13.49 -8.40 4.38
C PRO A 43 12.14 -7.91 3.81
N GLY A 44 12.12 -7.59 2.52
CA GLY A 44 10.94 -7.03 1.85
C GLY A 44 10.01 -8.05 1.19
N ASP A 45 10.46 -9.31 1.11
CA ASP A 45 9.77 -10.41 0.43
C ASP A 45 8.95 -11.30 1.37
N GLU A 46 9.02 -11.08 2.67
CA GLU A 46 8.27 -11.82 3.69
C GLU A 46 7.20 -10.96 4.39
N TYR A 47 6.03 -11.56 4.58
CA TYR A 47 4.92 -11.02 5.34
C TYR A 47 5.03 -11.36 6.82
N PHE A 48 4.66 -10.41 7.66
CA PHE A 48 4.57 -10.50 9.11
C PHE A 48 3.27 -9.85 9.62
N ARG A 49 2.92 -10.14 10.88
CA ARG A 49 1.79 -9.52 11.58
C ARG A 49 2.30 -8.36 12.44
N LEU A 50 1.50 -7.30 12.52
CA LEU A 50 1.75 -6.20 13.47
C LEU A 50 1.27 -6.54 14.89
N SER A 51 0.32 -7.46 15.01
CA SER A 51 -0.21 -7.96 16.28
C SER A 51 -0.76 -9.37 16.11
N VAL A 52 -0.73 -10.13 17.21
CA VAL A 52 -1.39 -11.44 17.34
C VAL A 52 -2.81 -11.31 17.92
N GLU A 53 -3.19 -10.12 18.35
CA GLU A 53 -4.53 -9.82 18.85
C GLU A 53 -5.46 -9.50 17.69
N GLY A 54 -6.54 -10.28 17.54
CA GLY A 54 -7.61 -10.02 16.57
C GLY A 54 -7.65 -11.00 15.40
N ASP A 55 -8.01 -10.49 14.22
CA ASP A 55 -8.29 -11.28 13.04
C ASP A 55 -7.00 -11.71 12.32
N CYS A 56 -6.79 -13.03 12.23
CA CYS A 56 -5.59 -13.66 11.66
C CYS A 56 -5.39 -13.50 10.13
N ARG A 57 -6.04 -12.50 9.54
CA ARG A 57 -6.21 -12.33 8.11
C ARG A 57 -5.29 -11.26 7.55
N ASP A 58 -4.80 -10.39 8.42
CA ASP A 58 -4.07 -9.19 8.06
C ASP A 58 -2.59 -9.38 8.32
N VAL A 59 -1.82 -9.15 7.27
CA VAL A 59 -0.36 -9.16 7.31
C VAL A 59 0.18 -7.99 6.50
N VAL A 60 1.41 -7.62 6.81
CA VAL A 60 2.15 -6.56 6.12
C VAL A 60 3.50 -7.09 5.66
N ARG A 61 4.05 -6.51 4.60
CA ARG A 61 5.45 -6.68 4.21
C ARG A 61 6.09 -5.32 3.97
N CYS A 62 7.41 -5.27 4.07
CA CYS A 62 8.16 -4.06 3.81
C CYS A 62 8.36 -3.84 2.31
N ASP A 63 7.80 -2.77 1.77
CA ASP A 63 8.01 -2.34 0.38
C ASP A 63 9.05 -1.22 0.35
N LYS A 64 10.29 -1.57 -0.02
CA LYS A 64 11.40 -0.62 -0.14
C LYS A 64 11.39 -0.05 -1.56
N ALA A 65 10.73 1.09 -1.75
CA ALA A 65 10.69 1.75 -3.06
C ALA A 65 12.09 2.32 -3.38
N SER A 66 12.88 1.53 -4.12
CA SER A 66 14.30 1.78 -4.37
C SER A 66 14.64 3.10 -5.08
N GLU A 67 13.68 3.78 -5.70
CA GLU A 67 13.91 5.04 -6.43
C GLU A 67 13.82 6.29 -5.54
N ILE A 68 13.06 6.26 -4.45
CA ILE A 68 12.82 7.44 -3.58
C ILE A 68 13.41 7.24 -2.18
N GLY A 69 13.83 6.01 -1.83
CA GLY A 69 14.37 5.70 -0.50
C GLY A 69 13.31 5.73 0.60
N VAL A 70 12.04 5.69 0.22
CA VAL A 70 10.89 5.64 1.15
C VAL A 70 10.48 4.19 1.32
N THR A 71 10.35 3.77 2.57
CA THR A 71 9.85 2.47 2.97
C THR A 71 8.37 2.56 3.27
N ARG A 72 7.60 1.58 2.81
CA ARG A 72 6.16 1.51 3.02
C ARG A 72 5.76 0.14 3.53
N LEU A 73 4.65 0.07 4.26
CA LEU A 73 4.02 -1.20 4.59
C LEU A 73 2.98 -1.55 3.52
N ALA A 74 3.23 -2.65 2.81
CA ALA A 74 2.27 -3.23 1.89
C ALA A 74 1.40 -4.24 2.64
N THR A 75 0.12 -3.92 2.82
CA THR A 75 -0.83 -4.76 3.54
C THR A 75 -1.54 -5.75 2.62
N VAL A 76 -1.71 -6.99 3.10
CA VAL A 76 -2.56 -8.01 2.49
C VAL A 76 -3.59 -8.49 3.51
N ARG A 77 -4.84 -8.59 3.08
CA ARG A 77 -5.94 -9.17 3.85
C ARG A 77 -6.48 -10.41 3.17
N CYS A 78 -6.46 -11.55 3.85
CA CYS A 78 -7.01 -12.79 3.31
C CYS A 78 -8.53 -12.70 3.10
N PRO A 79 -9.07 -13.36 2.04
CA PRO A 79 -10.51 -13.51 1.85
C PRO A 79 -11.24 -14.09 3.05
N THR A 80 -12.56 -13.87 3.13
CA THR A 80 -13.38 -14.39 4.22
C THR A 80 -13.35 -15.92 4.25
N GLY A 81 -13.15 -16.50 5.44
CA GLY A 81 -13.02 -17.95 5.63
C GLY A 81 -11.59 -18.48 5.56
N LEU A 82 -10.63 -17.64 5.17
CA LEU A 82 -9.20 -17.94 5.21
C LEU A 82 -8.52 -17.20 6.37
N ALA A 83 -7.32 -17.65 6.71
CA ALA A 83 -6.35 -16.99 7.58
C ALA A 83 -4.98 -17.05 6.91
N PHE A 84 -4.09 -16.12 7.26
CA PHE A 84 -2.75 -16.14 6.71
C PHE A 84 -1.90 -17.17 7.48
N ASP A 85 -1.28 -18.11 6.78
CA ASP A 85 -0.27 -19.00 7.32
C ASP A 85 1.10 -18.32 7.23
N ILE A 86 1.68 -17.95 8.37
CA ILE A 86 2.93 -17.16 8.41
C ILE A 86 4.17 -17.97 8.06
N GLU A 87 4.12 -19.30 8.24
CA GLU A 87 5.23 -20.18 7.84
C GLU A 87 5.19 -20.45 6.33
N ARG A 88 3.98 -20.60 5.76
CA ARG A 88 3.80 -20.88 4.32
C ARG A 88 3.66 -19.63 3.46
N GLN A 89 3.57 -18.46 4.08
CA GLN A 89 3.45 -17.15 3.41
C GLN A 89 2.25 -17.10 2.44
N THR A 90 1.11 -17.68 2.85
CA THR A 90 -0.09 -17.80 2.00
C THR A 90 -1.38 -17.81 2.81
N CYS A 91 -2.48 -17.40 2.19
CA CYS A 91 -3.81 -17.56 2.78
C CYS A 91 -4.25 -19.03 2.67
N ASP A 92 -4.51 -19.67 3.80
CA ASP A 92 -5.03 -21.03 3.90
C ASP A 92 -6.34 -21.05 4.69
N TRP A 93 -7.03 -22.18 4.67
CA TRP A 93 -8.22 -22.41 5.46
C TRP A 93 -7.93 -22.24 6.95
N LYS A 94 -8.82 -21.54 7.67
CA LYS A 94 -8.66 -21.26 9.11
C LYS A 94 -8.37 -22.50 9.95
N THR A 95 -8.88 -23.67 9.55
CA THR A 95 -8.65 -24.94 10.25
C THR A 95 -7.20 -25.42 10.16
N ASN A 96 -6.48 -25.05 9.09
CA ASN A 96 -5.11 -25.47 8.81
C ASN A 96 -4.08 -24.53 9.43
N VAL A 97 -4.42 -23.25 9.59
CA VAL A 97 -3.55 -22.23 10.17
C VAL A 97 -3.47 -22.42 11.70
N LYS A 98 -2.30 -22.81 12.20
CA LYS A 98 -2.02 -23.03 13.64
C LYS A 98 -1.02 -22.05 14.25
N ASN A 99 -0.54 -21.09 13.46
CA ASN A 99 0.52 -20.13 13.78
C ASN A 99 -0.02 -18.70 13.82
N CYS A 100 -1.25 -18.53 14.32
CA CYS A 100 -1.88 -17.22 14.42
C CYS A 100 -1.30 -16.36 15.56
N ASP A 101 -0.75 -17.05 16.56
CA ASP A 101 -0.06 -16.55 17.74
C ASP A 101 1.39 -16.13 17.44
N GLN A 102 1.82 -16.17 16.19
CA GLN A 102 3.19 -15.81 15.76
C GLN A 102 3.17 -14.50 14.99
N LEU A 103 4.15 -13.63 15.21
CA LEU A 103 4.26 -12.38 14.45
C LEU A 103 4.93 -12.61 13.09
N GLU A 104 5.87 -13.54 12.99
CA GLU A 104 6.71 -13.73 11.82
C GLU A 104 7.07 -15.20 11.58
N SER A 105 7.61 -15.50 10.41
CA SER A 105 8.06 -16.84 10.06
C SER A 105 9.34 -17.21 10.84
N LYS A 106 9.62 -18.51 10.97
CA LYS A 106 10.91 -18.95 11.53
C LYS A 106 12.09 -18.45 10.70
N GLN A 107 11.94 -18.42 9.37
CA GLN A 107 12.97 -17.96 8.46
C GLN A 107 13.34 -16.50 8.73
N MET A 108 12.33 -15.64 8.89
CA MET A 108 12.47 -14.25 9.31
C MET A 108 13.20 -14.15 10.65
N SER A 109 12.75 -14.90 11.66
CA SER A 109 13.33 -14.82 13.02
C SER A 109 14.80 -15.22 13.11
N TYR A 110 15.28 -16.08 12.20
CA TYR A 110 16.70 -16.43 12.12
C TYR A 110 17.53 -15.39 11.38
N PHE A 111 16.91 -14.59 10.51
CA PHE A 111 17.57 -13.52 9.77
C PHE A 111 17.69 -12.24 10.62
N PHE A 112 16.77 -12.03 11.56
CA PHE A 112 16.69 -10.83 12.40
C PHE A 112 16.67 -11.19 13.91
N PRO A 113 17.83 -11.48 14.53
CA PRO A 113 17.94 -11.85 15.95
C PRO A 113 17.83 -10.67 16.93
#